data_AF-A0A972DJS0-F1
#
_entry.id   AF-A0A972DJS0-F1
#
_cell.length_a   1.000
_cell.length_b   1.000
_cell.length_c   1.000
_cell.angle_alpha   90.00
_cell.angle_beta   90.00
_cell.angle_gamma   90.00
#
_symmetry.space_group_name_H-M   'P 1'
#
loop_
_entity.id
_entity.type
_entity.pdbx_description
1 polymer ?
#
loop_
_entity_poly.entity_id
_entity_poly.type
_entity_poly.pdbx_seq_one_letter_code
_entity_poly.pdbx_strand_id
1 'polypeptide(L)'
;MSNYPNSQYIAIKSDGTVINYYYHGDFGICSSVLSSPGKWNNAVSNADDAKKDYSVGMDVQDTVYIIYRNKEGSIKVILHNGLVSKTMELLRSKSNPDYNMFPQII
;
A
#
# COMPACT_ATOMS: atom_id res chain seq x y z
N MET A 1 -2.45 12.06 -21.53
CA MET A 1 -3.23 12.11 -20.27
C MET A 1 -3.59 10.70 -19.90
N SER A 2 -3.00 10.12 -18.85
CA SER A 2 -3.37 8.77 -18.41
C SER A 2 -4.29 8.86 -17.20
N ASN A 3 -5.54 8.47 -17.40
CA ASN A 3 -6.53 8.25 -16.35
C ASN A 3 -6.15 7.01 -15.54
N TYR A 4 -5.11 7.08 -14.72
CA TYR A 4 -4.94 6.07 -13.68
C TYR A 4 -5.86 6.46 -12.53
N PRO A 5 -6.85 5.62 -12.17
CA PRO A 5 -7.66 5.87 -10.99
C PRO A 5 -6.70 6.03 -9.81
N ASN A 6 -6.95 7.01 -8.94
CA ASN A 6 -6.27 7.08 -7.65
C ASN A 6 -6.41 5.70 -7.00
N SER A 7 -5.32 4.93 -6.97
CA SER A 7 -5.38 3.55 -6.49
C SER A 7 -5.80 3.60 -5.04
N GLN A 8 -7.03 3.16 -4.78
CA GLN A 8 -7.61 3.07 -3.45
C GLN A 8 -8.04 1.62 -3.27
N TYR A 9 -7.61 1.01 -2.18
CA TYR A 9 -7.87 -0.39 -1.88
C TYR A 9 -8.60 -0.50 -0.55
N ILE A 10 -9.71 -1.23 -0.55
CA ILE A 10 -10.44 -1.59 0.67
C ILE A 10 -10.13 -3.04 0.98
N ALA A 11 -9.51 -3.28 2.14
CA ALA A 11 -9.31 -4.61 2.70
C ALA A 11 -10.33 -4.83 3.82
N ILE A 12 -10.98 -6.00 3.82
CA ILE A 12 -11.90 -6.42 4.87
C ILE A 12 -11.31 -7.68 5.49
N LYS A 13 -10.81 -7.57 6.72
CA LYS A 13 -10.26 -8.69 7.48
C LYS A 13 -11.36 -9.67 7.90
N SER A 14 -10.97 -10.89 8.26
CA SER A 14 -11.88 -11.93 8.75
C SER A 14 -12.64 -11.52 10.03
N ASP A 15 -12.05 -10.64 10.85
CA ASP A 15 -12.67 -10.06 12.05
C ASP A 15 -13.66 -8.92 11.75
N GLY A 16 -13.88 -8.58 10.48
CA GLY A 16 -14.77 -7.50 10.03
C GLY A 16 -14.12 -6.11 10.02
N THR A 17 -12.85 -5.98 10.41
CA THR A 17 -12.10 -4.72 10.33
C THR A 17 -11.97 -4.29 8.87
N VAL A 18 -12.38 -3.05 8.58
CA VAL A 18 -12.28 -2.46 7.24
C VAL A 18 -11.12 -1.46 7.22
N ILE A 19 -10.18 -1.66 6.31
CA ILE A 19 -8.99 -0.83 6.13
C ILE A 19 -9.01 -0.23 4.73
N ASN A 20 -8.85 1.09 4.66
CA ASN A 20 -8.72 1.84 3.43
C ASN A 20 -7.26 2.21 3.22
N TYR A 21 -6.67 1.79 2.10
CA TYR A 21 -5.33 2.17 1.66
C TYR A 21 -5.43 3.12 0.48
N TYR A 22 -4.69 4.23 0.52
CA TYR A 22 -4.68 5.25 -0.53
C TYR A 22 -3.32 5.92 -0.63
N TYR A 23 -3.02 6.54 -1.77
CA TYR A 23 -1.83 7.36 -1.94
C TYR A 23 -2.08 8.83 -1.60
N HIS A 24 -1.12 9.46 -0.92
CA HIS A 24 -1.05 10.89 -0.65
C HIS A 24 0.30 11.45 -1.15
N GLY A 25 0.28 12.59 -1.85
CA GLY A 25 1.49 13.16 -2.48
C GLY A 25 2.65 13.38 -1.50
N ASP A 26 2.36 13.90 -0.31
CA ASP A 26 3.39 14.22 0.70
C ASP A 26 3.74 13.06 1.63
N PHE A 27 2.84 12.08 1.79
CA PHE A 27 2.95 11.03 2.82
C PHE A 27 3.05 9.62 2.23
N GLY A 28 3.08 9.50 0.91
CA GLY A 28 3.18 8.23 0.19
C GLY A 28 1.93 7.36 0.39
N ILE A 29 2.10 6.07 0.64
CA ILE A 29 0.97 5.15 0.85
C ILE A 29 0.48 5.28 2.29
N CYS A 30 -0.79 5.64 2.46
CA CYS A 30 -1.44 5.80 3.76
C CYS A 30 -2.54 4.75 3.96
N SER A 31 -2.90 4.51 5.23
CA SER A 31 -4.02 3.66 5.62
C SER A 31 -4.88 4.31 6.69
N SER A 32 -6.17 3.99 6.68
CA SER A 32 -7.13 4.35 7.73
C SER A 32 -8.10 3.20 7.97
N VAL A 33 -8.44 2.95 9.23
CA VAL A 33 -9.37 1.91 9.68
C VAL A 33 -10.75 2.53 9.95
N LEU A 34 -11.80 1.84 9.53
CA LEU A 34 -13.18 2.23 9.82
C LEU A 34 -13.46 1.96 11.31
N SER A 35 -13.55 3.02 12.10
CA SER A 35 -13.70 2.95 13.55
C SER A 35 -15.16 2.85 14.00
N SER A 36 -16.07 3.43 13.24
CA SER A 36 -17.52 3.34 13.43
C SER A 36 -18.20 3.55 12.08
N PRO A 37 -19.52 3.30 11.94
CA PRO A 37 -20.23 3.54 10.69
C PRO A 37 -19.99 4.96 10.17
N GLY A 38 -19.44 5.07 8.96
CA GLY A 38 -19.11 6.34 8.31
C GLY A 38 -17.90 7.11 8.88
N LYS A 39 -17.15 6.56 9.84
CA LYS A 39 -16.02 7.27 10.47
C LYS A 39 -14.71 6.49 10.39
N TRP A 40 -13.75 7.06 9.68
CA TRP A 40 -12.38 6.59 9.61
C TRP A 40 -11.53 7.18 10.73
N ASN A 41 -10.57 6.42 11.23
CA ASN A 41 -9.55 6.93 12.14
C ASN A 41 -8.55 7.84 11.41
N ASN A 42 -7.61 8.42 12.17
CA ASN A 42 -6.51 9.19 11.58
C ASN A 42 -5.66 8.31 10.68
N ALA A 43 -5.23 8.88 9.56
CA ALA A 43 -4.37 8.23 8.60
C ALA A 43 -2.99 7.91 9.19
N VAL A 44 -2.44 6.76 8.80
CA VAL A 44 -1.06 6.37 9.10
C VAL A 44 -0.30 6.20 7.79
N SER A 45 0.89 6.79 7.68
CA SER A 45 1.79 6.52 6.54
C SER A 45 2.42 5.14 6.70
N ASN A 46 2.29 4.31 5.66
CA ASN A 46 2.88 2.97 5.58
C ASN A 46 4.18 3.00 4.76
N ALA A 47 4.29 3.89 3.78
CA ALA A 47 5.47 4.04 2.92
C ALA A 47 5.57 5.46 2.34
N ASP A 48 6.34 6.33 2.98
CA ASP A 48 6.55 7.73 2.57
C ASP A 48 7.49 7.89 1.34
N ASP A 49 8.27 6.85 1.05
CA ASP A 49 9.13 6.76 -0.12
C ASP A 49 8.42 6.17 -1.35
N ALA A 50 7.14 5.83 -1.25
CA ALA A 50 6.40 5.21 -2.35
C ALA A 50 6.08 6.19 -3.49
N LYS A 51 6.11 5.67 -4.73
CA LYS A 51 5.42 6.28 -5.88
C LYS A 51 3.93 5.87 -5.86
N LYS A 52 3.10 6.61 -6.59
CA LYS A 52 1.64 6.44 -6.63
C LYS A 52 1.15 5.08 -7.16
N ASP A 53 1.99 4.37 -7.91
CA ASP A 53 1.63 3.08 -8.48
C ASP A 53 2.02 1.98 -7.48
N TYR A 54 1.00 1.43 -6.82
CA TYR A 54 1.13 0.37 -5.83
C TYR A 54 -0.06 -0.57 -5.92
N SER A 55 0.08 -1.75 -5.33
CA SER A 55 -1.00 -2.72 -5.16
C SER A 55 -1.09 -3.17 -3.72
N VAL A 56 -2.30 -3.52 -3.30
CA VAL A 56 -2.58 -4.12 -2.01
C VAL A 56 -3.32 -5.42 -2.23
N GLY A 57 -2.94 -6.45 -1.49
CA GLY A 57 -3.77 -7.64 -1.32
C GLY A 57 -3.65 -8.18 0.08
N MET A 58 -4.42 -9.24 0.35
CA MET A 58 -4.50 -9.88 1.65
C MET A 58 -4.58 -11.39 1.46
N ASP A 59 -3.90 -12.14 2.32
CA ASP A 59 -4.01 -13.60 2.35
C ASP A 59 -5.11 -14.10 3.30
N VAL A 60 -5.27 -15.43 3.37
CA VAL A 60 -6.31 -16.07 4.20
C VAL A 60 -6.03 -16.00 5.71
N GLN A 61 -4.85 -15.51 6.11
CA GLN A 61 -4.47 -15.26 7.49
C GLN A 61 -4.60 -13.77 7.87
N ASP A 62 -5.31 -12.98 7.07
CA ASP A 62 -5.44 -11.53 7.21
C ASP A 62 -4.10 -10.76 7.16
N THR A 63 -3.06 -11.34 6.55
CA THR A 63 -1.81 -10.61 6.32
C THR A 63 -1.96 -9.76 5.06
N VAL A 64 -1.88 -8.45 5.25
CA VAL A 64 -1.89 -7.48 4.16
C VAL A 64 -0.50 -7.35 3.57
N TYR A 65 -0.39 -7.45 2.26
CA TYR A 65 0.81 -7.14 1.49
C TYR A 65 0.59 -5.87 0.66
N ILE A 66 1.44 -4.87 0.88
CA ILE A 66 1.49 -3.63 0.10
C ILE A 66 2.75 -3.69 -0.76
N ILE A 67 2.59 -3.80 -2.08
CA ILE A 67 3.71 -3.85 -3.01
C ILE A 67 3.77 -2.51 -3.74
N TYR A 68 4.93 -1.89 -3.74
CA TYR A 68 5.11 -0.58 -4.33
C TYR A 68 6.52 -0.42 -4.88
N ARG A 69 6.66 0.57 -5.75
CA ARG A 69 7.96 1.06 -6.16
C ARG A 69 8.31 2.29 -5.35
N ASN A 70 9.51 2.34 -4.78
CA ASN A 70 9.97 3.53 -4.09
C ASN A 70 10.44 4.62 -5.07
N LYS A 71 10.76 5.80 -4.53
CA LYS A 71 11.26 6.96 -5.28
C LYS A 71 12.59 6.71 -6.01
N GLU A 72 13.36 5.70 -5.58
CA GLU A 72 14.62 5.27 -6.21
C GLU A 72 14.41 4.23 -7.33
N GLY A 73 13.20 3.68 -7.45
CA GLY A 73 12.83 2.69 -8.46
C GLY A 73 12.85 1.24 -7.99
N SER A 74 13.31 0.96 -6.76
CA SER A 74 13.29 -0.40 -6.18
C SER A 74 11.86 -0.84 -5.87
N ILE A 75 11.58 -2.13 -6.04
CA ILE A 75 10.32 -2.75 -5.65
C ILE A 75 10.44 -3.26 -4.21
N LYS A 76 9.53 -2.79 -3.37
CA LYS A 76 9.43 -3.14 -1.96
C LYS A 76 8.07 -3.76 -1.67
N VAL A 77 8.02 -4.57 -0.61
CA VAL A 77 6.78 -5.09 -0.04
C VAL A 77 6.74 -4.78 1.44
N ILE A 78 5.59 -4.33 1.93
CA ILE A 78 5.26 -4.27 3.37
C ILE A 78 4.33 -5.43 3.66
N LEU A 79 4.65 -6.20 4.69
CA LEU A 79 3.78 -7.21 5.28
C LEU A 79 3.22 -6.67 6.59
N HIS A 80 1.91 -6.64 6.73
CA HIS A 80 1.21 -6.17 7.92
C HIS A 80 0.14 -7.17 8.37
N ASN A 81 0.25 -7.67 9.61
CA ASN A 81 -0.71 -8.62 10.20
C ASN A 81 -1.42 -8.06 11.45
N GLY A 82 -1.42 -6.73 11.63
CA GLY A 82 -1.99 -6.05 12.80
C GLY A 82 -1.07 -5.96 14.02
N LEU A 83 -0.10 -6.86 14.16
CA LEU A 83 0.87 -6.85 15.26
C LEU A 83 2.27 -6.40 14.82
N VAL A 84 2.66 -6.81 13.62
CA VAL A 84 3.99 -6.58 13.06
C VAL A 84 3.85 -5.95 11.69
N SER A 85 4.70 -4.96 11.42
CA SER A 85 4.93 -4.42 10.08
C SER A 85 6.37 -4.70 9.69
N LYS A 86 6.59 -5.32 8.53
CA LYS A 86 7.93 -5.59 7.99
C LYS A 86 8.02 -5.14 6.54
N THR A 87 8.99 -4.28 6.25
CA THR A 87 9.34 -3.88 4.88
C THR A 87 10.48 -4.74 4.35
N MET A 88 10.37 -5.22 3.12
CA MET A 88 11.40 -6.00 2.42
C MET A 88 11.61 -5.42 1.02
N GLU A 89 12.86 -5.33 0.59
CA GLU A 89 13.20 -5.03 -0.81
C GLU A 89 13.15 -6.33 -1.62
N LEU A 90 12.27 -6.39 -2.62
CA LEU A 90 12.13 -7.54 -3.52
C LEU A 90 13.07 -7.43 -4.71
N LEU A 91 13.16 -6.24 -5.30
CA LEU A 91 14.02 -5.95 -6.44
C LEU A 91 14.70 -4.60 -6.23
N ARG A 92 16.03 -4.60 -6.28
CA ARG A 92 16.82 -3.37 -6.26
C ARG A 92 16.92 -2.79 -7.66
N SER A 93 16.56 -1.52 -7.81
CA SER A 93 16.75 -0.84 -9.09
C SER A 93 18.21 -0.42 -9.30
N LYS A 94 18.64 -0.46 -10.57
CA LYS A 94 19.95 0.08 -11.02
C LYS A 94 19.83 1.49 -11.62
N SER A 95 18.60 1.96 -11.84
CA SER A 95 18.29 3.28 -12.38
C SER A 95 17.03 3.82 -11.69
N ASN A 96 16.67 5.10 -11.88
CA ASN A 96 15.40 5.62 -11.39
C ASN A 96 14.42 5.80 -12.55
N PRO A 97 13.81 4.70 -13.04
CA PRO A 97 12.93 4.80 -14.18
C PRO A 97 11.64 5.56 -13.83
N ASP A 98 11.21 6.43 -14.75
CA ASP A 98 10.01 7.23 -14.62
C ASP A 98 8.91 6.76 -15.58
N TYR A 99 8.42 5.54 -15.34
CA TYR A 99 7.25 4.97 -16.01
C TYR A 99 6.28 4.43 -14.97
N ASN A 100 4.98 4.31 -15.27
CA ASN A 100 4.03 3.75 -14.30
C ASN A 100 4.15 2.22 -14.23
N MET A 101 4.20 1.66 -13.02
CA MET A 101 4.33 0.21 -12.79
C MET A 101 3.40 -0.24 -11.68
N PHE A 102 2.50 -1.18 -11.96
CA PHE A 102 1.59 -1.75 -10.96
C PHE A 102 2.06 -3.16 -10.59
N PRO A 103 2.98 -3.29 -9.61
CA PRO A 103 3.47 -4.61 -9.21
C PRO A 103 2.33 -5.42 -8.58
N GLN A 104 2.24 -6.71 -8.89
CA GLN A 104 1.24 -7.61 -8.31
C GLN A 104 1.93 -8.92 -7.90
N ILE A 105 1.47 -9.51 -6.80
CA ILE A 105 1.76 -10.90 -6.44
C ILE A 105 0.52 -11.70 -6.86
N ILE A 106 0.73 -12.74 -7.67
CA ILE A 106 -0.30 -13.68 -8.17
C ILE A 106 -0.28 -14.93 -7.30
#